data_AF-A0A182KCD7-F1
#
_entry.id   AF-A0A182KCD7-F1
#
_cell.length_a   1.000
_cell.length_b   1.000
_cell.length_c   1.000
_cell.angle_alpha   90.00
_cell.angle_beta   90.00
_cell.angle_gamma   90.00
#
_symmetry.space_group_name_H-M   'P 1'
#
loop_
_entity.id
_entity.type
_entity.pdbx_description
1 polymer ?
#
loop_
_entity_poly.entity_id
_entity_poly.type
_entity_poly.pdbx_seq_one_letter_code
_entity_poly.pdbx_strand_id
1 'polypeptide(L)'
;MIDWMSYLSVVSTLAFVVFFAVGPGSIPWMITAELFSQGPRPSAMAIAVLVNWMANFVVGIGFPSLKTALENYTFLPFSVFLAIFWIFTYKKVPETKNKTFEEILALFRHGNGRHLRDSRLYG
;
A
#
# COMPACT_ATOMS: atom_id res chain seq x y z
N MET A 1 -35.36 -10.57 -1.79
CA MET A 1 -34.25 -9.98 -1.03
C MET A 1 -34.68 -9.91 0.42
N ILE A 2 -33.85 -10.30 1.38
CA ILE A 2 -34.19 -10.10 2.79
C ILE A 2 -33.62 -8.74 3.17
N ASP A 3 -34.47 -7.82 3.62
CA ASP A 3 -34.13 -6.39 3.71
C ASP A 3 -32.90 -6.10 4.60
N TRP A 4 -32.66 -6.93 5.62
CA TRP A 4 -31.50 -6.79 6.51
C TRP A 4 -30.15 -6.98 5.79
N MET A 5 -30.09 -7.79 4.73
CA MET A 5 -28.85 -8.00 3.96
C MET A 5 -28.45 -6.74 3.20
N SER A 6 -29.42 -6.00 2.65
CA SER A 6 -29.14 -4.75 1.94
C SER A 6 -28.55 -3.70 2.89
N TYR A 7 -29.12 -3.57 4.10
CA TYR A 7 -28.55 -2.69 5.13
C TYR A 7 -27.14 -3.10 5.53
N LEU A 8 -26.90 -4.40 5.74
CA LEU A 8 -25.57 -4.92 6.05
C LEU A 8 -24.56 -4.61 4.94
N SER A 9 -24.90 -4.88 3.67
CA SER A 9 -24.03 -4.60 2.53
C SER A 9 -23.68 -3.11 2.41
N VAL A 10 -24.64 -2.22 2.63
CA VAL A 10 -24.40 -0.77 2.63
C VAL A 10 -23.44 -0.39 3.75
N VAL A 11 -23.70 -0.83 4.99
CA VAL A 11 -22.84 -0.52 6.15
C VAL A 11 -21.42 -1.07 5.94
N SER A 12 -21.28 -2.31 5.48
CA SER A 12 -19.97 -2.91 5.20
C SER A 12 -19.20 -2.16 4.10
N THR A 13 -19.90 -1.74 3.03
CA THR A 13 -19.28 -0.98 1.95
C THR A 13 -18.81 0.39 2.44
N LEU A 14 -19.64 1.10 3.21
CA LEU A 14 -19.27 2.40 3.77
C LEU A 14 -18.10 2.27 4.76
N ALA A 15 -18.11 1.27 5.63
CA ALA A 15 -17.01 0.99 6.55
C ALA A 15 -15.71 0.74 5.77
N PHE A 16 -15.76 -0.09 4.72
CA PHE A 16 -14.60 -0.33 3.86
C PHE A 16 -14.06 0.96 3.24
N VAL A 17 -14.93 1.83 2.71
CA VAL A 17 -14.52 3.13 2.13
C VAL A 17 -13.85 4.03 3.18
N VAL A 18 -14.40 4.09 4.40
CA VAL A 18 -13.82 4.88 5.50
C VAL A 18 -12.43 4.36 5.88
N PHE A 19 -12.28 3.05 6.08
CA PHE A 19 -10.97 2.46 6.41
C PHE A 19 -9.96 2.63 5.25
N PHE A 20 -10.42 2.51 4.01
CA PHE A 20 -9.58 2.75 2.84
C PHE A 20 -9.09 4.20 2.82
N ALA A 21 -9.97 5.19 3.00
CA ALA A 21 -9.61 6.61 2.96
C ALA A 21 -8.59 7.00 4.05
N VAL A 22 -8.76 6.48 5.27
CA VAL A 22 -7.88 6.79 6.41
C VAL A 22 -6.49 6.16 6.27
N GLY A 23 -6.39 4.99 5.64
CA GLY A 23 -5.12 4.28 5.51
C GLY A 23 -4.60 4.22 4.07
N PRO A 24 -4.89 3.14 3.31
CA PRO A 24 -4.34 2.92 1.98
C PRO A 24 -4.60 4.03 0.95
N GLY A 25 -5.67 4.82 1.13
CA GLY A 25 -6.05 5.89 0.21
C GLY A 25 -5.18 7.15 0.32
N SER A 26 -4.67 7.45 1.50
CA SER A 26 -3.91 8.70 1.78
C SER A 26 -2.44 8.46 2.10
N ILE A 27 -2.12 7.38 2.82
CA ILE A 27 -0.75 7.09 3.29
C ILE A 27 0.26 6.93 2.14
N PRO A 28 -0.01 6.21 1.03
CA PRO A 28 0.97 6.08 -0.06
C PRO A 28 1.37 7.42 -0.70
N TRP A 29 0.44 8.38 -0.77
CA TRP A 29 0.71 9.72 -1.29
C TRP A 29 1.53 10.56 -0.32
N MET A 30 1.28 10.41 0.98
CA MET A 30 2.05 11.09 2.02
C MET A 30 3.48 10.54 2.09
N ILE A 31 3.64 9.21 2.17
CA ILE A 31 4.93 8.57 2.37
C ILE A 31 5.86 8.80 1.17
N THR A 32 5.34 8.85 -0.06
CA THR A 32 6.15 9.17 -1.24
C THR A 32 6.68 10.60 -1.21
N ALA A 33 6.03 11.55 -0.52
CA ALA A 33 6.59 12.88 -0.31
C ALA A 33 7.66 12.90 0.80
N GLU A 34 7.50 12.07 1.83
CA GLU A 34 8.38 12.00 3.00
C GLU A 34 9.66 11.18 2.75
N LEU A 35 9.59 10.16 1.88
CA LEU A 35 10.70 9.25 1.59
C LEU A 35 11.79 9.85 0.69
N PHE A 36 11.45 10.88 -0.09
CA PHE A 36 12.37 11.46 -1.08
C PHE A 36 12.70 12.92 -0.76
N SER A 37 13.98 13.28 -0.92
CA SER A 37 14.45 14.66 -0.82
C SER A 37 13.91 15.48 -1.98
N GLN A 38 13.91 16.81 -1.84
CA GLN A 38 13.32 17.73 -2.83
C GLN A 38 13.82 17.51 -4.26
N GLY A 39 15.09 17.10 -4.45
CA GLY A 39 15.66 16.81 -5.78
C GLY A 39 14.99 15.63 -6.51
N PRO A 40 15.09 14.39 -6.01
CA PRO A 40 14.52 13.21 -6.67
C PRO A 40 13.00 13.05 -6.52
N ARG A 41 12.37 13.81 -5.61
CA ARG A 41 10.93 13.65 -5.29
C ARG A 41 10.00 13.75 -6.51
N PRO A 42 10.12 14.73 -7.43
CA PRO A 42 9.21 14.81 -8.57
C PRO A 42 9.25 13.57 -9.46
N SER A 43 10.44 13.03 -9.74
CA SER A 43 10.60 11.80 -10.54
C SER A 43 10.05 10.58 -9.83
N ALA A 44 10.29 10.44 -8.51
CA ALA A 44 9.76 9.34 -7.72
C ALA A 44 8.22 9.38 -7.65
N MET A 45 7.64 10.56 -7.46
CA MET A 45 6.18 10.76 -7.49
C MET A 45 5.60 10.42 -8.86
N ALA A 46 6.24 10.83 -9.96
CA ALA A 46 5.78 10.51 -11.31
C ALA A 46 5.70 8.98 -11.55
N ILE A 47 6.72 8.23 -11.11
CA ILE A 47 6.72 6.77 -11.19
C ILE A 47 5.61 6.17 -10.32
N ALA A 48 5.43 6.67 -9.09
CA ALA A 48 4.36 6.20 -8.20
C ALA A 48 2.97 6.44 -8.81
N VAL A 49 2.74 7.61 -9.39
CA VAL A 49 1.49 7.96 -10.12
C VAL A 49 1.30 7.02 -11.31
N LEU A 50 2.33 6.80 -12.12
CA LEU A 50 2.25 5.90 -13.27
C LEU A 50 1.85 4.47 -12.84
N VAL A 51 2.51 3.92 -11.82
CA VAL A 51 2.20 2.59 -11.29
C VAL A 51 0.77 2.53 -10.75
N ASN A 52 0.31 3.57 -10.05
CA ASN A 52 -1.07 3.65 -9.57
C ASN A 52 -2.09 3.61 -10.71
N TRP A 53 -1.91 4.42 -11.75
CA TRP A 53 -2.82 4.45 -12.88
C TRP A 53 -2.78 3.17 -13.72
N MET A 54 -1.60 2.56 -13.89
CA MET A 54 -1.49 1.25 -14.54
C MET A 54 -2.24 0.16 -13.75
N ALA A 55 -2.09 0.14 -12.42
CA ALA A 55 -2.83 -0.80 -11.57
C ALA A 55 -4.35 -0.59 -11.68
N ASN A 56 -4.80 0.67 -11.64
CA ASN A 56 -6.22 1.00 -11.84
C ASN A 56 -6.73 0.55 -13.20
N PHE A 57 -5.94 0.72 -14.26
CA PHE A 57 -6.30 0.27 -15.60
C PHE A 57 -6.43 -1.26 -15.69
N VAL A 58 -5.46 -2.00 -15.15
CA VAL A 58 -5.47 -3.47 -15.12
C VAL A 58 -6.67 -3.99 -14.33
N VAL A 59 -6.94 -3.41 -13.16
CA VAL A 59 -8.12 -3.78 -12.36
C VAL A 59 -9.41 -3.40 -13.08
N GLY A 60 -9.48 -2.22 -13.70
CA GLY A 60 -10.67 -1.76 -14.42
C GLY A 60 -11.06 -2.69 -15.58
N ILE A 61 -10.10 -3.17 -16.36
CA ILE A 61 -10.35 -4.11 -17.47
C ILE A 61 -10.54 -5.54 -16.96
N GLY A 62 -9.80 -5.96 -15.93
CA GLY A 62 -9.83 -7.33 -15.42
C GLY A 62 -11.04 -7.63 -14.55
N PHE A 63 -11.61 -6.63 -13.86
CA PHE A 63 -12.68 -6.82 -12.89
C PHE A 63 -13.96 -7.43 -13.49
N PRO A 64 -14.47 -7.00 -14.67
CA PRO A 64 -15.63 -7.66 -15.29
C PRO A 64 -15.41 -9.16 -15.53
N SER A 65 -14.25 -9.54 -16.08
CA SER A 65 -13.90 -10.95 -16.32
C SER A 65 -13.80 -11.74 -15.02
N LEU A 66 -13.19 -11.15 -13.99
CA LEU A 66 -13.08 -11.76 -12.66
C LEU A 66 -14.47 -11.94 -12.02
N LYS A 67 -15.35 -10.95 -12.18
CA LYS A 67 -16.73 -10.97 -11.69
C LYS A 67 -17.54 -12.11 -12.32
N THR A 68 -17.37 -12.34 -13.62
CA THR A 68 -18.02 -13.47 -14.30
C THR A 68 -17.45 -14.82 -13.88
N ALA A 69 -16.14 -14.92 -13.63
CA ALA A 69 -15.50 -16.18 -13.25
C ALA A 69 -15.75 -16.61 -11.80
N LEU A 70 -15.81 -15.65 -10.86
CA LEU A 70 -15.88 -15.92 -9.42
C LEU A 70 -17.22 -15.58 -8.77
N GLU A 71 -18.10 -14.85 -9.47
CA GLU A 71 -19.43 -14.44 -9.00
C GLU A 71 -19.39 -13.84 -7.58
N ASN A 72 -19.93 -14.55 -6.58
CA ASN A 72 -19.98 -14.12 -5.18
C ASN A 72 -18.60 -14.05 -4.51
N TYR A 73 -17.59 -14.72 -5.07
CA TYR A 73 -16.24 -14.81 -4.53
C TYR A 73 -15.27 -13.80 -5.14
N THR A 74 -15.75 -12.88 -5.98
CA THR A 74 -14.93 -11.91 -6.73
C THR A 74 -14.05 -11.02 -5.84
N PHE A 75 -14.44 -10.79 -4.58
CA PHE A 75 -13.66 -9.99 -3.63
C PHE A 75 -12.53 -10.78 -2.93
N LEU A 76 -12.54 -12.12 -2.95
CA LEU A 76 -11.51 -12.92 -2.26
C LEU A 76 -10.08 -12.65 -2.75
N PRO A 77 -9.80 -12.55 -4.08
CA PRO A 77 -8.48 -12.19 -4.55
C PRO A 77 -8.01 -10.83 -4.02
N PHE A 78 -8.90 -9.83 -3.97
CA PHE A 78 -8.57 -8.51 -3.41
C PHE A 78 -8.30 -8.56 -1.91
N SER A 79 -9.02 -9.39 -1.15
CA SER A 79 -8.73 -9.63 0.27
C SER A 79 -7.35 -10.25 0.48
N VAL A 80 -6.93 -11.19 -0.38
CA VAL A 80 -5.57 -11.78 -0.33
C VAL A 80 -4.52 -10.72 -0.63
N PHE A 81 -4.71 -9.88 -1.65
CA PHE A 81 -3.80 -8.78 -1.94
C PHE A 81 -3.71 -7.78 -0.77
N LEU A 82 -4.83 -7.42 -0.15
CA LEU A 82 -4.84 -6.56 1.03
C LEU A 82 -4.03 -7.17 2.18
N ALA A 83 -4.16 -8.47 2.43
CA ALA A 83 -3.36 -9.16 3.45
C ALA A 83 -1.86 -9.12 3.12
N ILE A 84 -1.48 -9.36 1.87
CA ILE A 84 -0.09 -9.26 1.42
C ILE A 84 0.45 -7.83 1.61
N PHE A 85 -0.31 -6.81 1.21
CA PHE A 85 0.09 -5.41 1.37
C PHE A 85 0.18 -5.00 2.84
N TRP A 86 -0.70 -5.53 3.70
CA TRP A 86 -0.62 -5.31 5.14
C TRP A 86 0.66 -5.90 5.73
N ILE A 87 1.00 -7.15 5.37
CA ILE A 87 2.25 -7.80 5.80
C ILE A 87 3.46 -7.02 5.28
N PHE A 88 3.45 -6.63 4.01
CA PHE A 88 4.51 -5.84 3.41
C PHE A 88 4.71 -4.51 4.15
N THR A 89 3.61 -3.79 4.39
CA THR A 89 3.62 -2.51 5.12
C THR A 89 4.22 -2.70 6.50
N TYR A 90 3.74 -3.70 7.25
CA TYR A 90 4.22 -3.98 8.59
C TYR A 90 5.71 -4.35 8.65
N LYS A 91 6.23 -5.06 7.64
CA LYS A 91 7.63 -5.56 7.64
C LYS A 91 8.64 -4.62 6.97
N LYS A 92 8.23 -3.85 5.96
CA LYS A 92 9.15 -3.14 5.06
C LYS A 92 8.99 -1.63 5.10
N VAL A 93 7.83 -1.10 5.51
CA VAL A 93 7.59 0.34 5.53
C VAL A 93 7.94 0.86 6.93
N PRO A 94 9.01 1.69 7.07
CA PRO A 94 9.35 2.28 8.36
C PRO A 94 8.34 3.37 8.73
N GLU A 95 8.12 3.54 10.03
CA GLU A 95 7.32 4.65 10.56
C GLU A 95 8.02 5.99 10.28
N THR A 96 7.33 6.88 9.55
CA THR A 96 7.84 8.20 9.15
C THR A 96 7.28 9.33 10.02
N LYS A 97 6.23 9.08 10.81
CA LYS A 97 5.57 10.09 11.63
C LYS A 97 6.52 10.72 12.64
N ASN A 98 6.52 12.05 12.68
CA ASN A 98 7.35 12.88 13.58
C ASN A 98 8.88 12.67 13.43
N LYS A 99 9.34 12.19 12.28
CA LYS A 99 10.78 12.02 12.00
C LYS A 99 11.24 13.03 10.95
N THR A 100 12.49 13.47 11.10
CA THR A 100 13.15 14.26 10.07
C THR A 100 13.51 13.38 8.87
N PHE A 101 13.70 14.02 7.71
CA PHE A 101 14.10 13.33 6.49
C PHE A 101 15.41 12.53 6.65
N GLU A 102 16.38 13.07 7.39
CA GLU A 102 17.66 12.38 7.66
C GLU A 102 17.47 11.12 8.51
N GLU A 103 16.59 11.17 9.52
CA GLU A 103 16.26 10.00 10.34
C GLU A 103 15.52 8.92 9.54
N ILE A 104 14.64 9.30 8.61
CA ILE A 104 13.96 8.37 7.70
C ILE A 104 14.99 7.69 6.78
N LEU A 105 15.93 8.45 6.20
CA LEU A 105 17.04 7.91 5.41
C LEU A 105 17.94 6.97 6.23
N ALA A 106 18.21 7.33 7.49
CA ALA A 106 18.99 6.49 8.39
C ALA A 106 18.28 5.16 8.68
N LEU A 107 16.94 5.15 8.83
CA LEU A 107 16.15 3.92 8.98
C LEU A 107 16.27 2.99 7.77
N PHE A 108 16.23 3.55 6.55
CA PHE A 108 16.47 2.77 5.33
C PHE A 108 17.91 2.24 5.24
N ARG A 109 18.91 3.04 5.66
CA ARG A 109 20.33 2.63 5.64
C ARG A 109 20.67 1.59 6.73
N HIS A 110 20.08 1.69 7.93
CA HIS A 110 20.36 0.76 9.03
C HIS A 110 19.79 -0.65 8.79
N GLY A 111 18.76 -0.79 7.95
CA GLY A 111 18.30 -2.09 7.43
C GLY A 111 19.39 -2.83 6.64
N ASN A 112 20.23 -2.11 5.90
CA ASN A 112 21.40 -2.65 5.18
C ASN A 112 22.68 -2.69 6.05
N GLY A 113 22.77 -1.84 7.09
CA GLY A 113 23.99 -1.68 7.91
C GLY A 113 24.31 -2.87 8.83
N ARG A 114 23.32 -3.67 9.25
CA ARG A 114 23.59 -4.87 10.07
C ARG A 114 24.37 -5.93 9.28
N HIS A 115 24.11 -6.08 7.99
CA HIS A 115 24.81 -7.05 7.13
C HIS A 115 26.26 -6.64 6.82
N LEU A 116 26.52 -5.33 6.72
CA LEU A 116 27.86 -4.77 6.46
C LEU A 116 28.76 -4.71 7.71
N ARG A 117 28.18 -4.76 8.91
CA ARG A 117 28.93 -4.78 10.17
C ARG A 117 29.42 -6.19 10.51
N ASP A 118 28.61 -7.21 10.25
CA ASP A 118 29.02 -8.62 10.41
C ASP A 118 30.11 -9.01 9.41
N SER A 119 30.00 -8.61 8.14
CA SER A 119 30.99 -8.96 7.10
C SER A 119 32.36 -8.29 7.27
N ARG A 120 32.50 -7.25 8.11
CA ARG A 120 33.80 -6.67 8.51
C ARG A 120 34.34 -7.21 9.84
N LEU A 121 33.55 -7.98 10.58
CA LEU A 121 33.99 -8.63 11.82
C LEU A 121 34.50 -10.05 11.57
N TYR A 122 34.23 -10.63 10.39
CA TYR A 122 34.68 -11.97 9.97
C TYR A 122 35.63 -11.97 8.75
N GLY A 123 36.17 -10.81 8.35
CA GLY A 123 37.17 -10.67 7.28
C GLY A 123 38.33 -9.82 7.75
#